data_AF-A0A842VEQ9-F1
#
_entry.id   AF-A0A842VEQ9-F1
#
_cell.length_a   1.000
_cell.length_b   1.000
_cell.length_c   1.000
_cell.angle_alpha   90.00
_cell.angle_beta   90.00
_cell.angle_gamma   90.00
#
_symmetry.space_group_name_H-M   'P 1'
#
loop_
_entity.id
_entity.type
_entity.pdbx_description
1 polymer ?
#
loop_
_entity_poly.entity_id
_entity_poly.type
_entity_poly.pdbx_seq_one_letter_code
_entity_poly.pdbx_strand_id
1 'polypeptide(L)'
;MDSSSSLVPPLSHEIWEKILSDEIKFDFEFLATKILLARLKLTLKLNPDPSLVEECAAEIRQLFVKTERLPTVKRDLKKIIKGGKKI
;
A
#
# COMPACT_ATOMS: atom_id res chain seq x y z
N MET A 1 15.28 22.29 -4.99
CA MET A 1 14.72 20.97 -5.36
C MET A 1 13.68 20.64 -4.31
N ASP A 2 12.49 20.27 -4.77
CA ASP A 2 11.22 20.41 -4.08
C ASP A 2 11.19 19.72 -2.70
N SER A 3 10.84 20.49 -1.67
CA SER A 3 10.63 19.99 -0.31
C SER A 3 9.19 19.49 -0.11
N SER A 4 8.69 18.68 -1.03
CA SER A 4 7.46 17.92 -0.82
C SER A 4 7.84 16.56 -0.23
N SER A 5 7.96 16.48 1.10
CA SER A 5 8.04 15.18 1.77
C SER A 5 6.76 14.40 1.47
N SER A 6 6.78 13.61 0.40
CA SER A 6 5.66 12.74 0.03
C SER A 6 5.41 11.79 1.20
N LEU A 7 4.14 11.72 1.64
CA LEU A 7 3.73 10.80 2.70
C LEU A 7 3.76 9.33 2.24
N VAL A 8 4.10 9.07 0.98
CA VAL A 8 4.19 7.72 0.43
C VAL A 8 5.49 7.07 0.92
N PRO A 9 5.42 5.95 1.68
CA PRO A 9 6.62 5.23 2.08
C PRO A 9 7.50 4.82 0.89
N PRO A 10 8.83 4.70 1.08
CA PRO A 10 9.71 4.16 0.04
C PRO A 10 9.32 2.70 -0.27
N LEU A 11 9.67 2.20 -1.46
CA LEU A 11 9.35 0.83 -1.86
C LEU A 11 9.97 -0.22 -0.91
N SER A 12 11.16 0.07 -0.39
CA SER A 12 11.87 -0.79 0.57
C SER A 12 11.26 -0.80 1.97
N HIS A 13 10.18 -0.02 2.23
CA HIS A 13 9.54 -0.03 3.53
C HIS A 13 8.71 -1.30 3.71
N GLU A 14 8.96 -2.04 4.80
CA GLU A 14 8.25 -3.28 5.19
C GLU A 14 6.72 -3.15 5.28
N ILE A 15 6.16 -1.94 5.23
CA ILE A 15 4.73 -1.72 5.38
C ILE A 15 3.95 -2.25 4.18
N TRP A 16 4.56 -2.24 2.98
CA TRP A 16 3.92 -2.77 1.77
C TRP A 16 3.71 -4.27 1.87
N GLU A 17 4.73 -4.99 2.35
CA GLU A 17 4.64 -6.42 2.62
C GLU A 17 3.58 -6.71 3.68
N LYS A 18 3.58 -5.99 4.81
CA LYS A 18 2.58 -6.16 5.89
C LYS A 18 1.14 -5.89 5.45
N ILE A 19 0.94 -4.97 4.50
CA ILE A 19 -0.37 -4.72 3.88
C ILE A 19 -0.79 -5.90 3.00
N LEU A 20 0.14 -6.47 2.25
CA LEU A 20 -0.09 -7.57 1.31
C LEU A 20 -0.26 -8.92 2.03
N SER A 21 0.45 -9.16 3.14
CA SER A 21 0.39 -10.39 3.94
C SER A 21 -0.81 -10.45 4.90
N ASP A 22 -1.62 -9.39 4.97
CA ASP A 22 -2.69 -9.23 5.96
C ASP A 22 -2.21 -9.21 7.43
N GLU A 23 -0.90 -9.02 7.69
CA GLU A 23 -0.40 -8.81 9.07
C GLU A 23 -0.99 -7.55 9.73
N ILE A 24 -1.26 -6.54 8.91
CA ILE A 24 -1.85 -5.28 9.37
C ILE A 24 -3.07 -4.94 8.52
N LYS A 25 -4.20 -4.69 9.19
CA LYS A 25 -5.41 -4.19 8.54
C LYS A 25 -5.48 -2.68 8.61
N PHE A 26 -5.75 -2.10 7.44
CA PHE A 26 -6.06 -0.69 7.26
C PHE A 26 -7.48 -0.56 6.71
N ASP A 27 -8.29 0.28 7.34
CA ASP A 27 -9.55 0.70 6.77
C ASP A 27 -9.28 1.82 5.76
N PHE A 28 -8.89 1.44 4.55
CA PHE A 28 -8.67 2.37 3.45
C PHE A 28 -10.00 3.04 3.07
N GLU A 29 -9.96 4.31 2.68
CA GLU A 29 -11.12 5.03 2.18
C GLU A 29 -11.15 5.08 0.67
N PHE A 30 -9.99 5.05 0.03
CA PHE A 30 -9.91 5.11 -1.42
C PHE A 30 -10.28 3.76 -2.04
N LEU A 31 -11.35 3.74 -2.84
CA LEU A 31 -11.89 2.52 -3.44
C LEU A 31 -10.86 1.79 -4.33
N ALA A 32 -10.08 2.53 -5.11
CA ALA A 32 -9.06 1.92 -5.98
C ALA A 32 -8.00 1.15 -5.15
N THR A 33 -7.65 1.64 -3.95
CA THR A 33 -6.76 0.93 -3.03
C THR A 33 -7.37 -0.41 -2.61
N LYS A 34 -8.66 -0.43 -2.25
CA LYS A 34 -9.37 -1.67 -1.85
C LYS A 34 -9.38 -2.69 -2.98
N ILE A 35 -9.76 -2.26 -4.18
CA ILE A 35 -9.85 -3.12 -5.37
C ILE A 35 -8.47 -3.67 -5.74
N LEU A 36 -7.46 -2.81 -5.81
CA LEU A 36 -6.10 -3.21 -6.15
C LEU A 36 -5.55 -4.21 -5.12
N LEU A 37 -5.68 -3.92 -3.82
CA LEU A 37 -5.21 -4.84 -2.78
C LEU A 37 -5.90 -6.20 -2.84
N ALA A 38 -7.22 -6.24 -3.05
CA ALA A 38 -7.92 -7.52 -3.19
C ALA A 38 -7.35 -8.35 -4.34
N ARG A 39 -7.06 -7.72 -5.49
CA ARG A 39 -6.44 -8.39 -6.64
C ARG A 39 -5.01 -8.85 -6.33
N LEU A 40 -4.15 -7.99 -5.78
CA LEU A 40 -2.76 -8.32 -5.47
C LEU A 40 -2.65 -9.46 -4.46
N LYS A 41 -3.47 -9.43 -3.41
CA LYS A 41 -3.53 -10.51 -2.41
C LYS A 41 -3.97 -11.83 -3.03
N LEU A 42 -4.95 -11.80 -3.93
CA LEU A 42 -5.35 -13.00 -4.67
C LEU A 42 -4.21 -13.52 -5.55
N THR A 43 -3.48 -12.64 -6.26
CA THR A 43 -2.32 -13.02 -7.07
C THR A 43 -1.26 -13.74 -6.25
N LEU A 44 -0.88 -13.19 -5.09
CA LEU A 44 0.11 -13.78 -4.17
C LEU A 44 -0.39 -15.09 -3.54
N LYS A 45 -1.69 -15.18 -3.25
CA LYS A 45 -2.28 -16.42 -2.74
C LYS A 45 -2.25 -17.56 -3.77
N LEU A 46 -2.46 -17.23 -5.04
CA LEU A 46 -2.43 -18.20 -6.14
C LEU A 46 -1.01 -18.54 -6.59
N ASN A 47 -0.05 -17.63 -6.38
CA ASN A 47 1.35 -17.78 -6.77
C ASN A 47 2.25 -17.36 -5.60
N PRO A 48 2.65 -18.31 -4.72
CA PRO A 48 3.48 -18.03 -3.55
C PRO A 48 4.96 -17.86 -3.93
N ASP A 49 5.23 -17.00 -4.90
CA ASP A 49 6.59 -16.65 -5.32
C ASP A 49 7.04 -15.36 -4.59
N PRO A 50 8.15 -15.39 -3.84
CA PRO A 50 8.69 -14.21 -3.17
C PRO A 50 8.97 -13.02 -4.11
N SER A 51 9.33 -13.27 -5.37
CA SER A 51 9.60 -12.20 -6.35
C SER A 51 8.35 -11.39 -6.69
N LEU A 52 7.17 -12.01 -6.66
CA LEU A 52 5.89 -11.34 -6.91
C LEU A 52 5.51 -10.35 -5.81
N VAL A 53 6.03 -10.53 -4.59
CA VAL A 53 5.75 -9.61 -3.46
C VAL A 53 6.30 -8.23 -3.75
N GLU A 54 7.52 -8.14 -4.29
CA GLU A 54 8.16 -6.87 -4.65
C GLU A 54 7.40 -6.16 -5.79
N GLU A 55 6.96 -6.92 -6.80
CA GLU A 55 6.15 -6.39 -7.89
C GLU A 55 4.80 -5.85 -7.39
N CYS A 56 4.12 -6.61 -6.52
CA CYS A 56 2.86 -6.19 -5.91
C CYS A 56 3.05 -4.94 -5.03
N ALA A 57 4.14 -4.87 -4.26
CA ALA A 57 4.50 -3.71 -3.45
C ALA A 57 4.76 -2.47 -4.33
N ALA A 58 5.45 -2.64 -5.45
CA ALA A 58 5.68 -1.56 -6.42
C ALA A 58 4.36 -1.05 -7.00
N GLU A 59 3.44 -1.94 -7.36
CA GLU A 59 2.16 -1.56 -7.96
C GLU A 59 1.26 -0.77 -7.00
N ILE A 60 1.08 -1.26 -5.75
CA ILE A 60 0.27 -0.53 -4.77
C ILE A 60 0.90 0.82 -4.42
N ARG A 61 2.22 0.88 -4.29
CA ARG A 61 2.94 2.15 -4.06
C ARG A 61 2.72 3.11 -5.23
N GLN A 62 2.81 2.64 -6.47
CA GLN A 62 2.58 3.49 -7.65
C GLN A 62 1.17 4.09 -7.66
N LEU A 63 0.15 3.34 -7.23
CA LEU A 63 -1.19 3.89 -7.06
C LEU A 63 -1.18 5.09 -6.11
N PHE A 64 -0.55 4.95 -4.94
CA PHE A 64 -0.45 6.03 -3.96
C PHE A 64 0.35 7.23 -4.48
N VAL A 65 1.48 7.01 -5.17
CA VAL A 65 2.26 8.11 -5.79
C VAL A 65 1.42 8.87 -6.82
N LYS A 66 0.74 8.16 -7.73
CA LYS A 66 -0.08 8.78 -8.79
C LYS A 66 -1.28 9.54 -8.23
N THR A 67 -1.76 9.17 -7.04
CA THR A 67 -3.00 9.70 -6.45
C THR A 67 -2.80 10.48 -5.15
N GLU A 68 -1.54 10.77 -4.76
CA GLU A 68 -1.19 11.40 -3.47
C GLU A 68 -1.85 12.76 -3.23
N ARG A 69 -2.29 13.43 -4.30
CA ARG A 69 -2.95 14.73 -4.24
C ARG A 69 -4.39 14.63 -3.73
N LEU A 70 -5.02 13.47 -3.83
CA LEU A 70 -6.41 13.25 -3.44
C LEU A 70 -6.56 13.26 -1.90
N PRO A 71 -7.57 13.95 -1.33
CA PRO A 71 -7.76 14.03 0.12
C PRO A 71 -8.00 12.68 0.80
N THR A 72 -8.71 11.76 0.14
CA THR A 72 -8.93 10.38 0.61
C THR A 72 -7.61 9.62 0.72
N VAL A 73 -6.77 9.72 -0.31
CA VAL A 73 -5.46 9.08 -0.38
C VAL A 73 -4.53 9.64 0.71
N LYS A 74 -4.53 10.96 0.94
CA LYS A 74 -3.77 11.56 2.04
C LYS A 74 -4.17 11.03 3.41
N ARG A 75 -5.47 10.78 3.64
CA ARG A 75 -5.97 10.18 4.88
C ARG A 75 -5.52 8.73 5.02
N ASP A 76 -5.55 7.98 3.93
CA ASP A 76 -5.06 6.60 3.90
C ASP A 76 -3.55 6.51 4.15
N LEU A 77 -2.74 7.38 3.53
CA LEU A 77 -1.31 7.48 3.79
C LEU A 77 -1.00 7.80 5.26
N LYS A 78 -1.79 8.69 5.88
CA LYS A 78 -1.66 8.96 7.33
C LYS A 78 -1.95 7.72 8.18
N LYS A 79 -2.85 6.83 7.77
CA LYS A 79 -3.11 5.57 8.48
C LYS A 79 -1.90 4.64 8.34
N ILE A 80 -1.36 4.51 7.13
CA ILE A 80 -0.15 3.70 6.84
C ILE A 80 1.03 4.13 7.72
N ILE A 81 1.33 5.42 7.78
CA ILE A 81 2.46 5.97 8.57
C ILE A 81 2.27 5.76 10.09
N LYS A 82 1.03 5.83 10.60
CA LYS A 82 0.75 5.67 12.03
C LYS A 82 0.80 4.21 12.50
N GLY A 83 0.95 3.25 11.58
CA GLY A 83 0.84 1.82 11.86
C GLY A 83 -0.64 1.42 11.98
N GLY A 84 -1.08 0.49 11.13
CA GLY A 84 -2.46 0.01 11.14
C GLY A 84 -2.76 -0.86 12.36
N LYS A 85 -3.99 -1.35 12.46
CA LYS A 85 -4.35 -2.25 13.55
C LYS A 85 -3.77 -3.64 13.26
N LYS A 86 -3.00 -4.19 14.21
CA LYS A 86 -2.63 -5.60 14.21
C LYS A 86 -3.91 -6.44 14.34
N ILE A 87 -3.96 -7.54 13.60
CA ILE A 87 -5.03 -8.54 13.71
C ILE A 87 -4.82 -9.36 14.97
#